data_AF-A0AAU3BYV1-F1
#
_entry.id   AF-A0AAU3BYV1-F1
#
_cell.length_a   1.000
_cell.length_b   1.000
_cell.length_c   1.000
_cell.angle_alpha   90.00
_cell.angle_beta   90.00
_cell.angle_gamma   90.00
#
_symmetry.space_group_name_H-M   'P 1'
#
loop_
_entity.id
_entity.type
_entity.pdbx_description
1 polymer ?
#
loop_
_entity_poly.entity_id
_entity_poly.type
_entity_poly.pdbx_seq_one_letter_code
_entity_poly.pdbx_strand_id
1 'polypeptide(L)' 'MDAFTAGLLQRIRATESDLTRARETGDDFLAEVEQAELDDLHRLAAEHGVEVGATRV' A
#
# COMPACT_ATOMS: atom_id res chain seq x y z
N MET A 1 6.72 -0.22 17.60
CA MET A 1 5.63 -0.68 16.71
C MET A 1 5.26 -2.08 17.12
N ASP A 2 3.97 -2.40 17.17
CA ASP A 2 3.51 -3.77 17.41
C ASP A 2 3.62 -4.62 16.14
N ALA A 3 3.40 -5.94 16.27
CA ALA A 3 3.47 -6.88 15.15
C ALA A 3 2.44 -6.57 14.06
N PHE A 4 1.27 -6.04 14.44
CA PHE A 4 0.23 -5.61 13.50
C PHE A 4 0.72 -4.45 12.63
N THR A 5 1.23 -3.38 13.25
CA THR A 5 1.77 -2.19 12.58
C THR A 5 2.94 -2.58 11.66
N ALA A 6 3.85 -3.43 12.15
CA ALA A 6 4.98 -3.91 11.35
C ALA A 6 4.51 -4.69 10.11
N GLY A 7 3.54 -5.58 10.27
CA GLY A 7 2.95 -6.36 9.17
C GLY A 7 2.16 -5.49 8.19
N LEU A 8 1.42 -4.50 8.68
CA LEU A 8 0.66 -3.57 7.85
C LEU A 8 1.59 -2.71 6.98
N LEU A 9 2.63 -2.12 7.57
CA LEU A 9 3.62 -1.35 6.83
C LEU A 9 4.41 -2.21 5.84
N GLN A 10 4.64 -3.49 6.16
CA GLN A 10 5.27 -4.41 5.22
C GLN A 10 4.38 -4.68 3.99
N ARG A 11 3.08 -4.92 4.21
CA ARG A 11 2.12 -5.13 3.12
C ARG A 11 1.99 -3.90 2.23
N ILE A 12 1.88 -2.71 2.82
CA ILE A 12 1.85 -1.45 2.05
C ILE A 12 3.05 -1.34 1.11
N ARG A 13 4.27 -1.53 1.63
CA ARG A 13 5.47 -1.46 0.79
C ARG A 13 5.53 -2.54 -0.30
N ALA A 14 5.01 -3.73 -0.02
CA ALA A 14 4.94 -4.80 -1.00
C ALA A 14 3.97 -4.43 -2.13
N THR A 15 2.75 -4.03 -1.79
CA THR A 15 1.73 -3.56 -2.73
C THR A 15 2.19 -2.35 -3.54
N GLU A 16 2.91 -1.39 -2.95
CA GLU A 16 3.52 -0.26 -3.68
C GLU A 16 4.56 -0.73 -4.72
N SER A 17 5.39 -1.70 -4.35
CA SER A 17 6.39 -2.29 -5.25
C SER A 17 5.73 -3.06 -6.39
N ASP A 18 4.67 -3.82 -6.09
CA ASP A 18 3.95 -4.62 -7.08
C ASP A 18 3.12 -3.73 -8.01
N LEU A 19 2.49 -2.67 -7.49
CA LEU A 19 1.83 -1.63 -8.27
C LEU A 19 2.81 -0.91 -9.21
N THR A 20 4.00 -0.57 -8.71
CA THR A 20 5.05 0.04 -9.55
C THR A 20 5.43 -0.89 -10.69
N ARG A 21 5.66 -2.17 -10.38
CA ARG A 21 5.97 -3.18 -11.41
C ARG A 21 4.84 -3.33 -12.42
N ALA A 22 3.59 -3.43 -11.98
CA ALA A 22 2.42 -3.57 -12.85
C ALA A 22 2.34 -2.41 -13.86
N ARG A 23 2.55 -1.18 -13.38
CA ARG A 23 2.63 0.03 -14.20
C ARG A 23 3.79 -0.01 -15.18
N GLU A 24 4.98 -0.44 -14.74
CA GLU A 24 6.16 -0.57 -15.61
C GLU A 24 5.99 -1.62 -16.71
N THR A 25 5.27 -2.70 -16.43
CA THR A 25 5.01 -3.78 -17.40
C THR A 25 3.79 -3.52 -18.30
N GLY A 26 3.01 -2.47 -18.04
CA GLY A 26 1.76 -2.16 -18.76
C GLY A 26 0.65 -3.17 -18.45
N ASP A 27 0.66 -3.77 -17.26
CA ASP A 27 -0.41 -4.66 -16.80
C ASP A 27 -1.48 -3.80 -16.09
N ASP A 28 -2.36 -3.21 -16.89
CA ASP A 28 -3.38 -2.27 -16.41
C ASP A 28 -4.35 -2.93 -15.40
N PHE A 29 -4.68 -4.21 -15.61
CA PHE A 29 -5.55 -4.95 -14.70
C PHE A 29 -4.88 -5.18 -13.35
N LEU A 30 -3.62 -5.63 -13.35
CA LEU A 30 -2.87 -5.80 -12.11
C LEU A 30 -2.67 -4.45 -11.40
N ALA A 31 -2.42 -3.37 -12.15
CA ALA A 31 -2.27 -2.04 -11.58
C ALA A 31 -3.56 -1.55 -10.89
N GLU A 32 -4.74 -1.82 -11.45
CA GLU A 32 -6.03 -1.52 -10.80
C GLU A 32 -6.23 -2.32 -9.51
N VAL A 33 -5.89 -3.62 -9.54
CA VAL A 33 -5.99 -4.51 -8.38
C VAL A 33 -5.07 -4.03 -7.24
N GLU A 34 -3.80 -3.78 -7.54
CA GLU A 34 -2.82 -3.34 -6.53
C GLU A 34 -3.16 -1.94 -5.99
N GLN A 35 -3.70 -1.04 -6.82
CA GLN A 35 -4.15 0.27 -6.36
C GLN A 35 -5.31 0.15 -5.37
N ALA A 36 -6.30 -0.73 -5.63
CA ALA A 36 -7.41 -0.95 -4.73
C ALA A 36 -6.98 -1.54 -3.37
N GLU A 37 -6.07 -2.53 -3.38
CA GLU A 37 -5.48 -3.08 -2.15
C GLU A 37 -4.71 -1.99 -1.40
N LEU A 38 -3.92 -1.15 -2.08
CA LEU A 38 -3.17 -0.07 -1.45
C LEU A 38 -4.09 0.95 -0.76
N ASP A 39 -5.21 1.30 -1.39
CA ASP A 39 -6.20 2.21 -0.82
C ASP A 39 -6.87 1.61 0.44
N ASP A 40 -7.16 0.31 0.42
CA ASP A 40 -7.71 -0.42 1.56
C ASP A 40 -6.70 -0.52 2.71
N LEU A 41 -5.42 -0.76 2.42
CA LEU A 41 -4.35 -0.78 3.41
C LEU A 41 -4.13 0.60 4.05
N HIS A 42 -4.20 1.67 3.26
CA HIS A 42 -4.14 3.03 3.79
C HIS A 42 -5.32 3.35 4.71
N ARG A 43 -6.53 2.92 4.34
CA ARG A 43 -7.71 3.09 5.19
C ARG A 43 -7.55 2.32 6.51
N LEU A 44 -7.12 1.07 6.43
CA LEU A 44 -6.86 0.25 7.62
C LEU A 44 -5.79 0.88 8.52
N ALA A 45 -4.74 1.44 7.94
CA ALA A 45 -3.72 2.15 8.70
C ALA A 45 -4.31 3.36 9.44
N ALA A 46 -5.11 4.18 8.76
CA ALA A 46 -5.77 5.34 9.36
C ALA A 46 -6.73 4.94 10.50
N GLU A 47 -7.53 3.89 10.31
CA GLU A 47 -8.45 3.35 11.33
C GLU A 47 -7.71 2.86 12.59
N HIS A 48 -6.49 2.36 12.42
CA HIS A 48 -5.65 1.87 13.52
C HIS A 48 -4.64 2.90 14.04
N GLY A 49 -4.67 4.14 13.55
CA GLY A 49 -3.76 5.21 13.98
C GLY A 49 -2.30 5.01 13.54
N VAL A 50 -2.07 4.24 12.47
CA VAL A 50 -0.75 4.03 11.88
C VAL A 50 -0.50 5.11 10.83
N GLU A 51 0.52 5.94 11.05
CA GLU A 51 0.97 6.93 10.07
C GLU A 51 1.72 6.23 8.92
N VAL A 52 1.13 6.27 7.73
CA VAL A 52 1.78 5.85 6.49
C VAL A 52 2.33 7.10 5.81
N GLY A 53 3.63 7.10 5.50
CA GLY A 53 4.42 8.28 5.18
C GLY A 53 3.71 9.31 4.30
N ALA A 54 3.28 10.41 4.92
CA ALA A 54 2.85 11.58 4.18
C ALA A 54 4.10 12.30 3.63
N THR A 55 4.43 12.08 2.37
CA THR A 55 5.09 13.16 1.62
C THR A 55 4.03 14.22 1.36
N ARG A 56 3.85 15.14 2.31
CA ARG A 56 3.14 16.39 2.07
C ARG A 56 3.88 17.15 0.97
N VAL A 57 3.20 17.35 -0.16
CA VAL A 57 3.44 18.49 -1.05
C VAL A 57 3.06 19.79 -0.36
#